data_AF-A0A3G9GVF2-F1
#
_entry.id   AF-A0A3G9GVF2-F1
#
_cell.length_a   1.000
_cell.length_b   1.000
_cell.length_c   1.000
_cell.angle_alpha   90.00
_cell.angle_beta   90.00
_cell.angle_gamma   90.00
#
_symmetry.space_group_name_H-M   'P 1'
#
loop_
_entity.id
_entity.type
_entity.pdbx_description
1 polymer ?
#
loop_
_entity_poly.entity_id
_entity_poly.type
_entity_poly.pdbx_seq_one_letter_code
_entity_poly.pdbx_strand_id
1 'polypeptide(L)' 'MKIEDCLNGYIKELENEVMKILSNPKTDKRTKNLAMKPLTSKKQIIKNTMEALEMVDRVHKEELEKSGALKRSED' A
#
# COMPACT_ATOMS: atom_id res chain seq x y z
N MET A 1 -5.10 12.16 0.63
CA MET A 1 -3.72 12.49 1.08
C MET A 1 -2.80 12.32 -0.12
N LYS A 2 -1.96 13.28 -0.51
CA LYS A 2 -1.19 13.23 -1.78
C LYS A 2 -0.35 11.96 -1.98
N ILE A 3 0.07 11.32 -0.88
CA ILE A 3 0.86 10.08 -0.90
C ILE A 3 -0.02 8.85 -1.19
N GLU A 4 -1.20 8.76 -0.59
CA GLU A 4 -2.13 7.65 -0.84
C GLU A 4 -2.57 7.58 -2.30
N ASP A 5 -2.87 8.74 -2.90
CA ASP A 5 -3.20 8.85 -4.32
C ASP A 5 -2.05 8.36 -5.22
N CYS A 6 -0.81 8.65 -4.82
CA CYS A 6 0.40 8.17 -5.50
C CYS A 6 0.55 6.64 -5.38
N LEU A 7 0.39 6.08 -4.18
CA LEU A 7 0.47 4.63 -3.93
C LEU A 7 -0.62 3.87 -4.69
N ASN A 8 -1.84 4.41 -4.74
CA ASN A 8 -2.93 3.86 -5.55
C ASN A 8 -2.62 3.93 -7.05
N GLY A 9 -1.94 5.00 -7.50
CA GLY A 9 -1.40 5.11 -8.85
C GLY A 9 -0.46 3.94 -9.19
N TYR A 10 0.51 3.65 -8.31
CA TYR A 10 1.42 2.52 -8.52
C TYR A 10 0.72 1.15 -8.52
N ILE A 11 -0.32 0.96 -7.68
CA ILE A 11 -1.12 -0.27 -7.73
C ILE A 11 -1.78 -0.44 -9.10
N LYS A 12 -2.37 0.63 -9.64
CA LYS A 12 -3.01 0.60 -10.95
C LYS A 12 -2.03 0.30 -12.08
N GLU A 13 -0.81 0.84 -12.01
CA GLU A 13 0.26 0.50 -12.95
C GLU A 13 0.65 -0.98 -12.88
N LEU A 14 0.78 -1.54 -11.68
CA LEU A 14 1.04 -2.96 -11.48
C LEU A 14 -0.08 -3.83 -12.05
N GLU A 15 -1.35 -3.44 -11.85
CA GLU A 15 -2.50 -4.14 -12.41
C GLU A 15 -2.48 -4.15 -13.94
N ASN A 16 -2.12 -3.02 -14.56
CA ASN A 16 -1.93 -2.95 -16.01
C ASN A 16 -0.81 -3.88 -16.48
N GLU A 17 0.29 -4.00 -15.73
CA GLU A 17 1.40 -4.91 -16.05
C GLU A 17 0.99 -6.38 -15.93
N VAL A 18 0.25 -6.73 -14.87
CA VAL A 18 -0.36 -8.05 -14.67
C VAL A 18 -1.26 -8.40 -15.87
N MET A 19 -2.13 -7.48 -16.29
CA MET A 19 -3.03 -7.71 -17.42
C MET A 19 -2.26 -7.96 -18.71
N LYS A 20 -1.19 -7.22 -18.99
CA LYS A 20 -0.32 -7.47 -20.16
C LYS A 20 0.27 -8.88 -20.15
N ILE A 21 0.72 -9.37 -18.99
CA ILE A 21 1.25 -10.74 -18.84
C ILE A 21 0.16 -11.78 -19.09
N LEU A 22 -1.03 -11.60 -18.50
CA LEU A 22 -2.14 -12.56 -18.62
C LEU A 22 -2.67 -12.62 -20.05
N SER A 23 -2.81 -11.46 -20.70
CA SER A 23 -3.33 -11.32 -22.06
C SER A 23 -2.39 -11.81 -23.15
N ASN A 24 -1.12 -12.13 -22.85
CA ASN A 24 -0.19 -12.66 -23.85
C ASN A 24 -0.50 -14.15 -24.13
N PRO A 25 -1.01 -14.50 -25.34
CA PRO A 25 -1.39 -15.88 -25.65
C PRO A 25 -0.17 -16.78 -25.95
N LYS A 26 1.00 -16.19 -26.22
CA LYS A 26 2.23 -16.91 -26.59
C LYS A 26 3.09 -17.33 -25.39
N THR A 27 2.66 -17.01 -24.17
CA THR A 27 3.41 -17.31 -22.94
C THR A 27 2.73 -18.43 -22.16
N ASP A 28 3.51 -19.45 -21.80
CA ASP A 28 3.03 -20.56 -20.97
C ASP A 28 2.84 -20.12 -19.51
N LYS A 29 2.18 -20.98 -18.72
CA LYS A 29 1.88 -20.73 -17.30
C LYS A 29 3.15 -20.50 -16.46
N ARG A 30 4.22 -21.25 -16.70
CA ARG A 30 5.48 -21.13 -15.94
C ARG A 30 6.11 -19.78 -16.18
N THR A 31 6.17 -19.35 -17.43
CA THR A 31 6.71 -18.05 -17.85
C THR A 31 5.88 -16.90 -17.27
N LYS A 32 4.54 -16.99 -17.35
CA LYS A 32 3.64 -16.02 -16.70
C LYS A 32 3.89 -15.95 -15.19
N ASN A 33 3.95 -17.09 -14.51
CA ASN A 33 4.21 -17.13 -13.06
C ASN A 33 5.55 -16.48 -12.69
N LEU A 34 6.59 -16.72 -13.48
CA LEU A 34 7.91 -16.12 -13.24
C LEU A 34 7.87 -14.60 -13.38
N ALA A 35 7.19 -14.09 -14.42
CA ALA A 35 7.00 -12.66 -14.64
C ALA A 35 6.13 -11.99 -13.55
N MET A 36 5.17 -12.72 -12.97
CA MET A 36 4.31 -12.20 -11.89
C MET A 36 5.03 -12.05 -10.54
N LYS A 37 6.05 -12.87 -10.25
CA LYS A 37 6.77 -12.84 -8.96
C LYS A 37 7.23 -11.44 -8.53
N PRO A 38 7.97 -10.66 -9.36
CA PRO A 38 8.36 -9.31 -8.98
C PRO A 38 7.16 -8.38 -8.76
N LEU A 39 6.05 -8.55 -9.49
CA LEU A 39 4.85 -7.73 -9.33
C LEU A 39 4.17 -7.96 -7.99
N THR A 40 4.12 -9.22 -7.53
CA THR A 40 3.63 -9.56 -6.19
C THR A 40 4.46 -8.89 -5.11
N SER A 41 5.79 -8.95 -5.21
CA SER A 41 6.69 -8.30 -4.24
C SER A 41 6.50 -6.77 -4.23
N LYS A 42 6.42 -6.13 -5.40
CA LYS A 42 6.16 -4.69 -5.52
C LYS A 42 4.82 -4.31 -4.89
N LYS A 43 3.75 -5.07 -5.17
CA LYS A 43 2.42 -4.84 -4.57
C LYS A 43 2.46 -4.94 -3.04
N GLN A 44 3.19 -5.91 -2.50
CA GLN A 44 3.32 -6.07 -1.05
C GLN A 44 4.06 -4.90 -0.41
N ILE A 45 5.12 -4.39 -1.04
CA ILE A 45 5.84 -3.19 -0.55
C ILE A 45 4.89 -1.99 -0.45
N ILE A 46 4.07 -1.77 -1.48
CA ILE A 46 3.11 -0.66 -1.49
C ILE A 46 2.08 -0.84 -0.36
N LYS A 47 1.51 -2.04 -0.21
CA LYS A 47 0.55 -2.34 0.87
C LYS A 47 1.14 -2.08 2.26
N ASN A 48 2.33 -2.62 2.52
CA ASN A 48 3.02 -2.41 3.79
C ASN A 48 3.27 -0.92 4.06
N THR A 49 3.55 -0.14 3.01
CA THR A 49 3.74 1.31 3.12
C THR A 49 2.43 2.02 3.48
N MET A 50 1.31 1.66 2.86
CA MET A 50 -0.01 2.21 3.21
C MET A 50 -0.37 1.90 4.67
N GLU A 51 -0.20 0.64 5.08
CA GLU A 51 -0.47 0.20 6.46
C GLU A 51 0.41 0.95 7.49
N ALA A 52 1.69 1.20 7.15
CA ALA A 52 2.59 1.96 8.00
C ALA A 52 2.15 3.43 8.15
N LEU A 53 1.69 4.06 7.07
CA LEU A 53 1.18 5.44 7.12
C LEU A 53 -0.08 5.54 7.98
N GLU A 54 -1.02 4.60 7.80
CA GLU A 54 -2.23 4.53 8.64
C GLU A 54 -1.88 4.33 10.12
N MET A 55 -0.87 3.51 10.41
CA MET A 55 -0.38 3.31 11.78
C MET A 55 0.19 4.60 12.37
N VAL A 56 0.97 5.35 11.60
CA VAL A 56 1.53 6.65 12.04
C VAL A 56 0.41 7.63 12.35
N ASP A 57 -0.59 7.77 11.47
CA ASP A 57 -1.73 8.67 11.68
C ASP A 57 -2.53 8.28 12.92
N ARG A 58 -2.76 6.97 13.13
CA ARG A 58 -3.45 6.46 14.32
C ARG A 58 -2.68 6.80 15.60
N VAL A 59 -1.39 6.50 15.65
CA VAL A 59 -0.54 6.80 16.82
C VAL A 59 -0.53 8.30 17.09
N HIS A 60 -0.41 9.13 16.05
CA HIS A 60 -0.45 10.58 16.21
C HIS A 60 -1.76 11.07 16.84
N LYS A 61 -2.90 10.54 16.39
CA LYS A 61 -4.22 10.88 16.94
C LYS A 61 -4.36 10.44 18.40
N GLU A 62 -3.93 9.22 18.73
CA GLU A 62 -3.97 8.70 20.11
C GLU A 62 -3.14 9.57 21.06
N GLU A 63 -1.96 10.04 20.63
CA GLU A 63 -1.12 10.94 21.45
C GLU A 63 -1.76 12.33 21.64
N LEU A 64 -2.40 12.88 20.61
CA LEU A 64 -3.16 14.12 20.74
C LEU A 64 -4.32 13.98 21.73
N GLU A 65 -5.07 12.88 21.66
CA GLU A 65 -6.18 12.59 22.59
C GLU A 65 -5.70 12.46 24.04
N LYS A 66 -4.60 11.74 24.28
CA LYS A 66 -3.98 11.63 25.62
C LYS A 66 -3.55 13.01 26.15
N SER A 67 -2.88 13.81 25.32
CA SER A 67 -2.41 15.14 25.72
C SER A 67 -3.57 16.10 26.05
N GLY A 68 -4.70 16.02 25.32
CA GLY A 68 -5.90 16.78 25.60
C GLY A 68 -6.74 16.25 26.77
N ALA A 69 -6.61 14.97 27.14
CA ALA A 69 -7.21 14.41 28.34
C ALA A 69 -6.47 14.84 29.61
N LEU A 70 -5.13 14.85 29.58
CA LEU A 70 -4.28 15.31 30.68
C LEU A 70 -4.54 16.77 31.06
N LYS A 71 -4.69 17.66 30.06
CA LYS A 71 -4.99 19.08 30.30
C LYS A 71 -6.35 19.34 30.97
N ARG A 72 -7.31 18.42 30.83
CA ARG A 72 -8.65 18.55 31.44
C ARG A 72 -8.75 17.97 32.85
N SER A 73 -7.73 17.24 33.30
CA SER A 73 -7.63 16.71 34.66
C SER A 73 -6.82 17.61 35.60
N GLU A 74 -6.18 18.65 35.08
CA GLU A 74 -5.40 19.64 35.83
C GLU A 74 -6.19 20.93 36.15
N ASP A 75 -7.40 21.06 35.59
CA ASP A 75 -8.41 22.11 35.88
C ASP A 75 -9.51 21.57 36.81
#